data_AF-A0A920UGE8-F1
#
_entry.id   AF-A0A920UGE8-F1
#
_cell.length_a   1.000
_cell.length_b   1.000
_cell.length_c   1.000
_cell.angle_alpha   90.00
_cell.angle_beta   90.00
_cell.angle_gamma   90.00
#
_symmetry.space_group_name_H-M   'P 1'
#
loop_
_entity.id
_entity.type
_entity.pdbx_description
1 polymer ?
#
loop_
_entity_poly.entity_id
_entity_poly.type
_entity_poly.pdbx_seq_one_letter_code
_entity_poly.pdbx_strand_id
1 'polypeptide(L)'
;MLIYAIISIIITSEINAIVFERRKSNNQDIFEYYFLITPIERPGFGSLIAVGSIVNNLPVPWIKNGKFNLIGGFGKGKGENEFEGQDIDAYGLTIIDFPIFSNDFTFSPARLAATKYSISFYDRGIDSDPDRKLTIMADKVAQNIGEISYYFLDRQIELFYTFFNAEIDFYGYQDFDGNIVSLKDVDNFGTGSTKWTERWGVLIDDTDFRRDPRIGYFVKLDRWQWPNRTPQESSWYQYDLETVGYIPIIDMKMILVLTQYLSTF
;
A
#
# COMPACT_ATOMS: atom_id res chain seq x y z
N MET A 1 18.22 20.03 -19.68
CA MET A 1 19.28 20.70 -18.90
C MET A 1 19.18 20.43 -17.40
N LEU A 2 18.01 20.61 -16.77
CA LEU A 2 17.83 20.38 -15.32
C LEU A 2 18.10 18.92 -14.88
N ILE A 3 17.65 17.93 -15.66
CA ILE A 3 17.91 16.50 -15.39
C ILE A 3 19.41 16.18 -15.45
N TYR A 4 20.12 16.71 -16.45
CA TYR A 4 21.58 16.54 -16.55
C TYR A 4 22.32 17.26 -15.41
N ALA A 5 21.82 18.39 -14.93
CA ALA A 5 22.40 19.08 -13.77
C ALA A 5 22.19 18.28 -12.47
N ILE A 6 21.00 17.70 -12.25
CA ILE A 6 20.70 16.84 -11.10
C ILE A 6 21.55 15.56 -11.14
N ILE A 7 21.60 14.89 -12.28
CA ILE A 7 22.43 13.69 -12.48
C ILE A 7 23.91 14.03 -12.30
N SER A 8 24.39 15.18 -12.82
CA SER A 8 25.78 15.59 -12.66
C SER A 8 26.11 15.94 -11.21
N ILE A 9 25.18 16.56 -10.45
CA ILE A 9 25.36 16.81 -9.02
C ILE A 9 25.42 15.48 -8.25
N ILE A 10 24.55 14.52 -8.59
CA ILE A 10 24.55 13.18 -7.97
C ILE A 10 25.85 12.41 -8.25
N ILE A 11 26.44 12.58 -9.43
CA ILE A 11 27.66 11.86 -9.84
C ILE A 11 28.95 12.55 -9.34
N THR A 12 28.95 13.88 -9.15
CA THR A 12 30.18 14.65 -8.86
C THR A 12 30.29 15.18 -7.44
N SER A 13 29.20 15.20 -6.67
CA SER A 13 29.28 15.41 -5.24
C SER A 13 29.42 14.07 -4.54
N GLU A 14 30.51 13.88 -3.78
CA GLU A 14 30.42 13.00 -2.62
C GLU A 14 29.30 13.58 -1.76
N ILE A 15 28.09 13.02 -1.90
CA ILE A 15 26.90 13.45 -1.18
C ILE A 15 27.17 13.20 0.31
N ASN A 16 27.74 14.19 0.96
CA ASN A 16 27.84 14.32 2.42
C ASN A 16 26.46 14.69 3.03
N ALA A 17 25.36 14.59 2.26
CA ALA A 17 24.02 14.97 2.71
C ALA A 17 23.35 13.90 3.58
N ILE A 18 23.86 12.67 3.56
CA ILE A 18 23.47 11.62 4.47
C ILE A 18 24.33 11.75 5.72
N VAL A 19 23.69 12.16 6.81
CA VAL A 19 24.38 12.52 8.04
C VAL A 19 24.53 11.30 8.95
N PHE A 20 23.58 10.35 8.92
CA PHE A 20 23.52 9.26 9.87
C PHE A 20 23.97 7.94 9.26
N GLU A 21 24.92 7.27 9.92
CA GLU A 21 25.25 5.89 9.62
C GLU A 21 24.08 4.98 9.98
N ARG A 22 23.72 4.07 9.07
CA ARG A 22 22.68 3.07 9.34
C ARG A 22 23.17 2.01 10.32
N ARG A 23 22.41 1.84 11.41
CA ARG A 23 22.52 0.68 12.28
C ARG A 23 22.23 -0.58 11.48
N LYS A 24 23.19 -1.49 11.44
CA LYS A 24 22.99 -2.83 10.85
C LYS A 24 22.01 -3.61 11.74
N SER A 25 20.98 -4.18 11.12
CA SER A 25 20.08 -5.09 11.85
C SER A 25 20.79 -6.43 12.06
N ASN A 26 20.77 -6.94 13.29
CA ASN A 26 21.34 -8.24 13.60
C ASN A 26 20.57 -9.42 12.98
N ASN A 27 19.31 -9.21 12.55
CA ASN A 27 18.40 -10.29 12.11
C ASN A 27 17.96 -10.20 10.64
N GLN A 28 18.45 -9.22 9.87
CA GLN A 28 18.00 -9.04 8.48
C GLN A 28 18.40 -10.17 7.53
N ASP A 29 19.26 -11.10 7.96
CA ASP A 29 19.73 -12.20 7.12
C ASP A 29 19.14 -13.57 7.42
N ILE A 30 18.34 -13.71 8.48
CA ILE A 30 17.84 -15.01 8.95
C ILE A 30 16.63 -15.43 8.11
N PHE A 31 16.67 -16.64 7.54
CA PHE A 31 15.50 -17.24 6.92
C PHE A 31 14.47 -17.61 8.00
N GLU A 32 13.28 -17.05 7.91
CA GLU A 32 12.22 -17.22 8.91
C GLU A 32 10.89 -17.48 8.21
N TYR A 33 10.05 -18.30 8.83
CA TYR A 33 8.68 -18.47 8.38
C TYR A 33 7.75 -18.59 9.59
N TYR A 34 6.56 -18.01 9.46
CA TYR A 34 5.53 -18.08 10.48
C TYR A 34 4.16 -18.15 9.84
N PHE A 35 3.25 -18.84 10.52
CA PHE A 35 1.87 -18.97 10.14
C PHE A 35 1.00 -18.23 11.15
N LEU A 36 -0.02 -17.55 10.64
CA LEU A 36 -0.95 -16.77 11.44
C LEU A 36 -2.36 -17.24 11.14
N ILE A 37 -3.14 -17.47 12.18
CA ILE A 37 -4.58 -17.68 12.07
C ILE A 37 -5.22 -16.44 12.68
N THR A 38 -6.00 -15.71 11.89
CA THR A 38 -6.57 -14.42 12.29
C THR A 38 -8.08 -14.43 12.08
N PRO A 39 -8.89 -14.34 13.13
CA PRO A 39 -10.29 -13.97 12.99
C PRO A 39 -10.37 -12.49 12.60
N ILE A 40 -11.14 -12.17 11.57
CA ILE A 40 -11.38 -10.81 11.11
C ILE A 40 -12.88 -10.59 11.07
N GLU A 41 -13.35 -9.59 11.80
CA GLU A 41 -14.72 -9.10 11.76
C GLU A 41 -14.71 -7.72 11.11
N ARG A 42 -15.57 -7.53 10.11
CA ARG A 42 -15.77 -6.22 9.48
C ARG A 42 -17.25 -5.85 9.51
N PRO A 43 -17.62 -4.78 10.22
CA PRO A 43 -18.99 -4.28 10.23
C PRO A 43 -19.50 -4.04 8.80
N GLY A 44 -20.70 -4.54 8.49
CA GLY A 44 -21.30 -4.38 7.15
C GLY A 44 -20.82 -5.39 6.09
N PHE A 45 -19.83 -6.22 6.41
CA PHE A 45 -19.23 -7.20 5.50
C PHE A 45 -19.45 -8.62 6.02
N GLY A 46 -19.08 -8.86 7.29
CA GLY A 46 -19.24 -10.16 7.96
C GLY A 46 -17.98 -10.57 8.72
N SER A 47 -17.90 -11.87 9.02
CA SER A 47 -16.79 -12.47 9.76
C SER A 47 -16.05 -13.48 8.90
N LEU A 48 -14.73 -13.54 9.03
CA LEU A 48 -13.87 -14.50 8.33
C LEU A 48 -12.75 -15.01 9.22
N ILE A 49 -12.32 -16.23 8.98
CA ILE A 49 -11.08 -16.79 9.54
C ILE A 49 -10.07 -16.85 8.41
N ALA A 50 -8.96 -16.14 8.57
CA ALA A 50 -7.85 -16.16 7.64
C ALA A 50 -6.71 -17.03 8.17
N VAL A 51 -6.09 -17.79 7.27
CA VAL A 51 -4.81 -18.45 7.47
C VAL A 51 -3.80 -17.79 6.55
N GLY A 52 -2.75 -17.23 7.14
CA GLY A 52 -1.67 -16.58 6.42
C GLY A 52 -0.31 -17.20 6.75
N SER A 53 0.63 -17.01 5.84
CA SER A 53 2.04 -17.29 6.02
C SER A 53 2.85 -16.05 5.71
N ILE A 54 3.93 -15.86 6.46
CA ILE A 54 4.97 -14.91 6.12
C ILE A 54 6.28 -15.67 6.09
N VAL A 55 7.04 -15.47 5.02
CA VAL A 55 8.35 -16.05 4.80
C VAL A 55 9.32 -14.91 4.52
N ASN A 56 10.28 -14.73 5.42
CA ASN A 56 11.31 -13.71 5.30
C ASN A 56 12.57 -14.30 4.68
N ASN A 57 13.30 -13.46 3.95
CA ASN A 57 14.66 -13.74 3.48
C ASN A 57 14.78 -14.98 2.57
N LEU A 58 13.78 -15.19 1.70
CA LEU A 58 13.82 -16.22 0.67
C LEU A 58 14.97 -15.91 -0.32
N PRO A 59 15.94 -16.83 -0.52
CA PRO A 59 17.10 -16.55 -1.35
C PRO A 59 16.75 -16.57 -2.84
N VAL A 60 17.44 -15.72 -3.61
CA VAL A 60 17.37 -15.67 -5.07
C VAL A 60 18.70 -16.20 -5.64
N PRO A 61 18.69 -17.33 -6.37
CA PRO A 61 19.93 -18.03 -6.69
C PRO A 61 20.84 -17.31 -7.70
N TRP A 62 20.32 -16.35 -8.47
CA TRP A 62 21.08 -15.62 -9.48
C TRP A 62 21.66 -14.28 -9.01
N ILE A 63 21.40 -13.85 -7.76
CA ILE A 63 21.93 -12.59 -7.20
C ILE A 63 22.65 -12.90 -5.90
N LYS A 64 23.92 -12.47 -5.80
CA LYS A 64 24.71 -12.65 -4.57
C LYS A 64 24.02 -11.96 -3.39
N ASN A 65 23.73 -12.73 -2.35
CA ASN A 65 22.97 -12.30 -1.17
C ASN A 65 21.55 -11.77 -1.49
N GLY A 66 21.03 -12.06 -2.69
CA GLY A 66 19.69 -11.67 -3.11
C GLY A 66 18.64 -12.39 -2.30
N LYS A 67 17.71 -11.62 -1.74
CA LYS A 67 16.65 -12.12 -0.86
C LYS A 67 15.37 -11.31 -1.09
N PHE A 68 14.24 -11.93 -0.83
CA PHE A 68 12.93 -11.27 -0.84
C PHE A 68 12.05 -11.82 0.27
N ASN A 69 10.94 -11.13 0.56
CA ASN A 69 9.94 -11.61 1.52
C ASN A 69 8.64 -11.96 0.80
N LEU A 70 7.91 -12.92 1.35
CA LEU A 70 6.61 -13.35 0.85
C LEU A 70 5.60 -13.32 1.99
N ILE A 71 4.44 -12.72 1.73
CA ILE A 71 3.28 -12.74 2.61
C ILE A 71 2.12 -13.28 1.79
N GLY A 72 1.45 -14.32 2.26
CA GLY A 72 0.32 -14.87 1.54
C GLY A 72 -0.71 -15.49 2.47
N GLY A 73 -1.92 -15.68 1.98
CA GLY A 73 -2.97 -16.30 2.78
C GLY A 73 -4.31 -16.35 2.08
N PHE A 74 -5.22 -17.06 2.71
CA PHE A 74 -6.61 -17.15 2.31
C PHE A 74 -7.50 -17.12 3.55
N GLY A 75 -8.73 -16.65 3.38
CA GLY A 75 -9.73 -16.61 4.43
C GLY A 75 -11.09 -17.04 3.92
N LYS A 76 -11.85 -17.65 4.82
CA LYS A 76 -13.23 -18.05 4.58
C LYS A 76 -14.12 -17.54 5.68
N GLY A 77 -15.32 -17.14 5.31
CA GLY A 77 -16.22 -16.43 6.20
C GLY A 77 -17.68 -16.51 5.80
N LYS A 78 -18.51 -15.85 6.60
CA LYS A 78 -19.94 -15.69 6.37
C LYS A 78 -20.28 -14.21 6.33
N GLY A 79 -21.10 -13.84 5.35
CA GLY A 79 -21.57 -12.48 5.20
C GLY A 79 -22.60 -12.09 6.25
N GLU A 80 -22.65 -10.80 6.54
CA GLU A 80 -23.64 -10.16 7.40
C GLU A 80 -24.41 -9.08 6.63
N ASN A 81 -25.56 -8.68 7.15
CA ASN A 81 -26.46 -7.69 6.54
C ASN A 81 -26.83 -8.08 5.10
N GLU A 82 -26.41 -7.29 4.12
CA GLU A 82 -26.68 -7.50 2.68
C GLU A 82 -26.07 -8.78 2.11
N PHE A 83 -25.15 -9.41 2.85
CA PHE A 83 -24.50 -10.67 2.49
C PHE A 83 -24.94 -11.84 3.36
N GLU A 84 -26.01 -11.69 4.16
CA GLU A 84 -26.47 -12.76 5.04
C GLU A 84 -26.74 -14.06 4.27
N GLY A 85 -26.27 -15.18 4.84
CA GLY A 85 -26.35 -16.50 4.22
C GLY A 85 -25.34 -16.76 3.09
N GLN A 86 -24.55 -15.77 2.68
CA GLN A 86 -23.54 -15.91 1.62
C GLN A 86 -22.16 -16.26 2.20
N ASP A 87 -21.40 -17.04 1.44
CA ASP A 87 -20.01 -17.34 1.74
C ASP A 87 -19.09 -16.20 1.28
N ILE A 88 -18.12 -15.88 2.14
CA ILE A 88 -17.04 -14.94 1.87
C ILE A 88 -15.75 -15.71 1.66
N ASP A 89 -15.07 -15.44 0.57
CA ASP A 89 -13.72 -15.90 0.30
C ASP A 89 -12.80 -14.69 0.14
N ALA A 90 -11.62 -14.76 0.74
CA ALA A 90 -10.57 -13.77 0.55
C ALA A 90 -9.23 -14.46 0.32
N TYR A 91 -8.36 -13.83 -0.45
CA TYR A 91 -6.96 -14.25 -0.54
C TYR A 91 -6.04 -13.06 -0.78
N GLY A 92 -4.79 -13.25 -0.41
CA GLY A 92 -3.74 -12.29 -0.64
C GLY A 92 -2.42 -12.97 -0.92
N LEU A 93 -1.63 -12.39 -1.80
CA LEU A 93 -0.23 -12.72 -1.99
C LEU A 93 0.52 -11.42 -2.24
N THR A 94 1.62 -11.21 -1.52
CA THR A 94 2.52 -10.08 -1.65
C THR A 94 3.94 -10.62 -1.67
N ILE A 95 4.70 -10.23 -2.68
CA ILE A 95 6.13 -10.41 -2.74
C ILE A 95 6.74 -9.04 -2.50
N ILE A 96 7.68 -8.95 -1.56
CA ILE A 96 8.29 -7.69 -1.14
C ILE A 96 9.78 -7.74 -1.47
N ASP A 97 10.24 -6.69 -2.16
CA ASP A 97 11.63 -6.46 -2.52
C ASP A 97 12.24 -7.61 -3.35
N PHE A 98 11.52 -8.17 -4.33
CA PHE A 98 12.10 -9.19 -5.20
C PHE A 98 13.21 -8.59 -6.07
N PRO A 99 14.49 -8.99 -5.89
CA PRO A 99 15.58 -8.41 -6.66
C PRO A 99 15.56 -8.98 -8.09
N ILE A 100 15.56 -8.11 -9.10
CA ILE A 100 15.46 -8.56 -10.50
C ILE A 100 16.86 -8.91 -11.04
N PHE A 101 17.79 -7.96 -10.99
CA PHE A 101 19.17 -8.14 -11.44
C PHE A 101 20.23 -7.61 -10.45
N SER A 102 19.82 -6.83 -9.43
CA SER A 102 20.65 -6.43 -8.30
C SER A 102 19.80 -6.33 -7.03
N ASN A 103 20.43 -6.26 -5.86
CA ASN A 103 19.74 -6.04 -4.58
C ASN A 103 19.11 -4.63 -4.47
N ASP A 104 19.57 -3.72 -5.33
CA ASP A 104 19.14 -2.34 -5.38
C ASP A 104 17.99 -2.10 -6.35
N PHE A 105 17.72 -3.03 -7.28
CA PHE A 105 16.61 -2.93 -8.24
C PHE A 105 15.59 -4.04 -7.99
N THR A 106 14.46 -3.66 -7.40
CA THR A 106 13.46 -4.61 -6.90
C THR A 106 12.10 -4.41 -7.55
N PHE A 107 11.32 -5.49 -7.53
CA PHE A 107 9.89 -5.46 -7.85
C PHE A 107 9.08 -6.09 -6.73
N SER A 108 8.01 -5.41 -6.31
CA SER A 108 7.13 -5.86 -5.22
C SER A 108 5.69 -6.00 -5.72
N PRO A 109 5.31 -7.14 -6.31
CA PRO A 109 3.94 -7.39 -6.73
C PRO A 109 3.07 -7.86 -5.56
N ALA A 110 1.81 -7.44 -5.57
CA ALA A 110 0.77 -7.96 -4.70
C ALA A 110 -0.54 -8.19 -5.47
N ARG A 111 -1.27 -9.23 -5.07
CA ARG A 111 -2.67 -9.42 -5.44
C ARG A 111 -3.47 -9.69 -4.18
N LEU A 112 -4.50 -8.89 -3.96
CA LEU A 112 -5.48 -9.05 -2.89
C LEU A 112 -6.86 -9.20 -3.52
N ALA A 113 -7.67 -10.13 -3.05
CA ALA A 113 -9.03 -10.27 -3.55
C ALA A 113 -9.97 -10.75 -2.45
N ALA A 114 -11.22 -10.31 -2.52
CA ALA A 114 -12.31 -10.76 -1.67
C ALA A 114 -13.62 -10.82 -2.46
N THR A 115 -14.48 -11.76 -2.10
CA THR A 115 -15.89 -11.75 -2.52
C THR A 115 -16.73 -10.97 -1.51
N LYS A 116 -17.91 -10.52 -1.96
CA LYS A 116 -18.97 -9.95 -1.09
C LYS A 116 -18.48 -8.75 -0.28
N TYR A 117 -17.98 -7.75 -0.99
CA TYR A 117 -17.36 -6.58 -0.41
C TYR A 117 -18.33 -5.40 -0.30
N SER A 118 -18.27 -4.68 0.83
CA SER A 118 -18.99 -3.43 1.02
C SER A 118 -18.07 -2.34 1.57
N ILE A 119 -18.36 -1.09 1.20
CA ILE A 119 -17.72 0.11 1.77
C ILE A 119 -18.79 1.16 2.07
N SER A 120 -18.80 1.67 3.29
CA SER A 120 -19.74 2.70 3.73
C SER A 120 -19.08 4.08 3.80
N PHE A 121 -19.70 5.06 3.17
CA PHE A 121 -19.37 6.47 3.24
C PHE A 121 -20.38 7.15 4.17
N TYR A 122 -19.91 7.55 5.35
CA TYR A 122 -20.72 8.26 6.32
C TYR A 122 -20.83 9.73 5.94
N ASP A 123 -21.94 10.36 6.31
CA ASP A 123 -22.08 11.81 6.24
C ASP A 123 -21.00 12.46 7.13
N ARG A 124 -20.34 13.50 6.63
CA ARG A 124 -19.20 14.14 7.29
C ARG A 124 -19.46 15.64 7.43
N GLY A 125 -19.68 16.10 8.67
CA GLY A 125 -19.86 17.49 9.03
C GLY A 125 -19.99 17.67 10.55
N ILE A 126 -19.96 18.91 11.03
CA ILE A 126 -20.18 19.17 12.47
C ILE A 126 -21.63 18.89 12.88
N ASP A 127 -22.56 19.01 11.93
CA ASP A 127 -24.00 18.78 12.09
C ASP A 127 -24.47 17.51 11.35
N SER A 128 -23.55 16.63 10.92
CA SER A 128 -23.91 15.42 10.19
C SER A 128 -24.47 14.35 11.12
N ASP A 129 -25.49 13.63 10.65
CA ASP A 129 -25.99 12.45 11.34
C ASP A 129 -24.96 11.31 11.25
N PRO A 130 -24.42 10.81 12.40
CA PRO A 130 -23.39 9.79 12.40
C PRO A 130 -23.86 8.44 11.87
N ASP A 131 -25.16 8.17 11.85
CA ASP A 131 -25.73 6.91 11.38
C ASP A 131 -26.06 6.95 9.88
N ARG A 132 -26.04 8.15 9.28
CA ARG A 132 -26.35 8.35 7.87
C ARG A 132 -25.16 7.94 7.00
N LYS A 133 -25.38 6.93 6.14
CA LYS A 133 -24.33 6.34 5.29
C LYS A 133 -24.83 5.94 3.92
N LEU A 134 -23.96 6.05 2.92
CA LEU A 134 -24.08 5.41 1.61
C LEU A 134 -23.19 4.17 1.61
N THR A 135 -23.75 2.99 1.36
CA THR A 135 -22.96 1.75 1.28
C THR A 135 -22.88 1.26 -0.15
N ILE A 136 -21.69 1.13 -0.71
CA ILE A 136 -21.48 0.52 -2.03
C ILE A 136 -21.23 -0.98 -1.85
N MET A 137 -21.83 -1.80 -2.70
CA MET A 137 -21.74 -3.26 -2.66
C MET A 137 -21.18 -3.84 -3.95
N ALA A 138 -20.28 -4.82 -3.80
CA ALA A 138 -19.63 -5.52 -4.89
C ALA A 138 -19.58 -7.03 -4.62
N ASP A 139 -19.76 -7.84 -5.67
CA ASP A 139 -19.69 -9.29 -5.56
C ASP A 139 -18.23 -9.76 -5.49
N LYS A 140 -17.33 -9.01 -6.12
CA LYS A 140 -15.89 -9.24 -6.11
C LYS A 140 -15.16 -7.90 -6.10
N VAL A 141 -14.11 -7.84 -5.29
CA VAL A 141 -13.08 -6.79 -5.36
C VAL A 141 -11.74 -7.49 -5.42
N ALA A 142 -10.90 -7.12 -6.39
CA ALA A 142 -9.51 -7.51 -6.43
C ALA A 142 -8.64 -6.29 -6.70
N GLN A 143 -7.42 -6.31 -6.17
CA GLN A 143 -6.42 -5.29 -6.37
C GLN A 143 -5.11 -5.96 -6.75
N ASN A 144 -4.56 -5.53 -7.88
CA ASN A 144 -3.19 -5.82 -8.30
C ASN A 144 -2.35 -4.58 -7.99
N ILE A 145 -1.25 -4.77 -7.29
CA ILE A 145 -0.28 -3.73 -6.95
C ILE A 145 1.06 -4.19 -7.47
N GLY A 146 1.86 -3.29 -8.03
CA GLY A 146 3.25 -3.57 -8.31
C GLY A 146 4.09 -2.33 -8.11
N GLU A 147 5.18 -2.46 -7.36
CA GLU A 147 6.14 -1.39 -7.14
C GLU A 147 7.50 -1.78 -7.69
N ILE A 148 8.06 -0.93 -8.55
CA ILE A 148 9.45 -1.01 -8.98
C ILE A 148 10.22 0.02 -8.16
N SER A 149 11.26 -0.41 -7.45
CA SER A 149 12.12 0.48 -6.66
C SER A 149 13.57 0.36 -7.09
N TYR A 150 14.26 1.48 -7.11
CA TYR A 150 15.70 1.56 -7.30
C TYR A 150 16.35 2.30 -6.13
N TYR A 151 17.24 1.60 -5.43
CA TYR A 151 17.86 2.04 -4.20
C TYR A 151 19.29 2.55 -4.41
N PHE A 152 19.68 3.53 -3.61
CA PHE A 152 21.04 4.04 -3.52
C PHE A 152 21.45 4.20 -2.06
N LEU A 153 22.77 4.28 -1.82
CA LEU A 153 23.37 4.62 -0.52
C LEU A 153 22.77 3.77 0.61
N ASP A 154 22.98 2.45 0.55
CA ASP A 154 22.45 1.50 1.54
C ASP A 154 20.94 1.62 1.78
N ARG A 155 20.18 1.86 0.69
CA ARG A 155 18.72 2.06 0.68
C ARG A 155 18.26 3.31 1.43
N GLN A 156 19.09 4.34 1.51
CA GLN A 156 18.73 5.66 2.05
C GLN A 156 18.09 6.56 1.00
N ILE A 157 18.29 6.28 -0.29
CA ILE A 157 17.52 6.93 -1.36
C ILE A 157 16.79 5.84 -2.14
N GLU A 158 15.51 6.07 -2.40
CA GLU A 158 14.67 5.18 -3.18
C GLU A 158 13.92 5.99 -4.25
N LEU A 159 14.11 5.62 -5.51
CA LEU A 159 13.24 6.03 -6.61
C LEU A 159 12.23 4.92 -6.82
N PHE A 160 10.93 5.24 -6.80
CA PHE A 160 9.89 4.22 -6.93
C PHE A 160 8.83 4.59 -7.95
N TYR A 161 8.26 3.56 -8.56
CA TYR A 161 7.08 3.62 -9.40
C TYR A 161 6.13 2.50 -8.99
N THR A 162 4.94 2.86 -8.55
CA THR A 162 3.88 1.95 -8.16
C THR A 162 2.72 2.05 -9.15
N PHE A 163 2.22 0.90 -9.61
CA PHE A 163 0.96 0.81 -10.34
C PHE A 163 -0.05 0.03 -9.52
N PHE A 164 -1.31 0.48 -9.61
CA PHE A 164 -2.44 -0.13 -8.95
C PHE A 164 -3.52 -0.40 -10.00
N ASN A 165 -4.06 -1.61 -9.98
CA ASN A 165 -5.23 -1.96 -10.75
C ASN A 165 -6.29 -2.57 -9.85
N ALA A 166 -7.44 -1.93 -9.72
CA ALA A 166 -8.60 -2.47 -9.03
C ALA A 166 -9.53 -3.13 -10.05
N GLU A 167 -9.96 -4.35 -9.79
CA GLU A 167 -11.03 -5.07 -10.48
C GLU A 167 -12.23 -5.12 -9.54
N ILE A 168 -13.38 -4.60 -9.95
CA ILE A 168 -14.58 -4.56 -9.11
C ILE A 168 -15.79 -5.00 -9.91
N ASP A 169 -16.55 -5.94 -9.34
CA ASP A 169 -17.85 -6.36 -9.86
C ASP A 169 -18.95 -5.72 -8.99
N PHE A 170 -19.25 -4.45 -9.29
CA PHE A 170 -20.30 -3.71 -8.58
C PHE A 170 -21.67 -4.27 -8.91
N TYR A 171 -22.53 -4.42 -7.91
CA TYR A 171 -23.91 -4.84 -8.16
C TYR A 171 -24.96 -3.96 -7.50
N GLY A 172 -24.60 -3.02 -6.63
CA GLY A 172 -25.62 -2.20 -5.98
C GLY A 172 -25.08 -1.26 -4.93
N TYR A 173 -25.99 -0.52 -4.31
CA TYR A 173 -25.70 0.36 -3.19
C TYR A 173 -26.91 0.47 -2.27
N GLN A 174 -26.67 0.82 -1.01
CA GLN A 174 -27.66 1.32 -0.07
C GLN A 174 -27.52 2.84 -0.02
N ASP A 175 -28.57 3.58 -0.36
CA ASP A 175 -28.56 5.04 -0.32
C ASP A 175 -28.57 5.59 1.12
N PHE A 176 -28.45 6.91 1.25
CA PHE A 176 -28.45 7.59 2.56
C PHE A 176 -29.78 7.51 3.32
N ASP A 177 -30.87 7.14 2.64
CA ASP A 177 -32.20 6.96 3.23
C ASP A 177 -32.44 5.48 3.61
N GLY A 178 -31.43 4.61 3.40
CA GLY A 178 -31.44 3.20 3.74
C GLY A 178 -32.01 2.29 2.65
N ASN A 179 -32.43 2.82 1.50
CA ASN A 179 -32.99 2.02 0.42
C ASN A 179 -31.89 1.25 -0.31
N ILE A 180 -32.13 -0.03 -0.57
CA ILE A 180 -31.21 -0.89 -1.31
C ILE A 180 -31.59 -0.85 -2.79
N VAL A 181 -30.63 -0.44 -3.62
CA VAL A 181 -30.71 -0.51 -5.07
C VAL A 181 -29.82 -1.66 -5.54
N SER A 182 -30.45 -2.76 -5.95
CA SER A 182 -29.77 -3.89 -6.59
C SER A 182 -29.82 -3.75 -8.10
N LEU A 183 -28.68 -3.96 -8.73
CA LEU A 183 -28.46 -3.90 -10.18
C LEU A 183 -27.99 -5.27 -10.71
N LYS A 184 -28.14 -6.34 -9.92
CA LYS A 184 -27.82 -7.72 -10.33
C LYS A 184 -28.61 -8.19 -11.55
N ASP A 185 -29.84 -7.71 -11.70
CA ASP A 185 -30.72 -8.05 -12.82
C ASP A 185 -30.47 -7.18 -14.07
N VAL A 186 -29.53 -6.22 -13.99
CA VAL A 186 -29.12 -5.41 -15.13
C VAL A 186 -27.95 -6.08 -15.81
N ASP A 187 -28.18 -6.58 -17.04
CA ASP A 187 -27.17 -7.30 -17.81
C ASP A 187 -25.84 -6.53 -17.89
N ASN A 188 -24.77 -7.19 -17.45
CA ASN A 188 -23.38 -6.69 -17.44
C ASN A 188 -23.17 -5.37 -16.66
N PHE A 189 -24.06 -4.99 -15.75
CA PHE A 189 -23.82 -3.81 -14.92
C PHE A 189 -22.63 -4.04 -14.00
N GLY A 190 -21.62 -3.17 -14.08
CA GLY A 190 -20.50 -3.16 -13.15
C GLY A 190 -19.48 -4.30 -13.29
N THR A 191 -19.80 -5.38 -14.00
CA THR A 191 -18.93 -6.55 -14.19
C THR A 191 -17.62 -6.18 -14.91
N GLY A 192 -16.50 -6.58 -14.34
CA GLY A 192 -15.17 -6.36 -14.91
C GLY A 192 -14.76 -4.89 -14.90
N SER A 193 -15.36 -4.05 -14.03
CA SER A 193 -14.93 -2.66 -13.90
C SER A 193 -13.48 -2.64 -13.43
N THR A 194 -12.60 -2.04 -14.23
CA THR A 194 -11.20 -1.89 -13.87
C THR A 194 -10.82 -0.43 -13.68
N LYS A 195 -10.05 -0.13 -12.63
CA LYS A 195 -9.50 1.20 -12.37
C LYS A 195 -8.00 1.13 -12.24
N TRP A 196 -7.31 2.14 -12.76
CA TRP A 196 -5.86 2.22 -12.76
C TRP A 196 -5.42 3.49 -12.05
N THR A 197 -4.44 3.34 -11.18
CA THR A 197 -3.80 4.46 -10.49
C THR A 197 -2.31 4.23 -10.52
N GLU A 198 -1.56 5.29 -10.69
CA GLU A 198 -0.10 5.25 -10.78
C GLU A 198 0.46 6.23 -9.77
N ARG A 199 1.58 5.88 -9.17
CA ARG A 199 2.29 6.68 -8.19
C ARG A 199 3.78 6.59 -8.49
N TRP A 200 4.50 7.70 -8.40
CA TRP A 200 5.95 7.65 -8.42
C TRP A 200 6.54 8.76 -7.59
N GLY A 201 7.74 8.54 -7.11
CA GLY A 201 8.35 9.49 -6.22
C GLY A 201 9.78 9.16 -5.86
N VAL A 202 10.27 9.96 -4.93
CA VAL A 202 11.56 9.80 -4.30
C VAL A 202 11.35 9.78 -2.80
N LEU A 203 11.98 8.82 -2.14
CA LEU A 203 12.14 8.77 -0.70
C LEU A 203 13.62 8.98 -0.39
N ILE A 204 13.90 9.96 0.47
CA ILE A 204 15.18 10.14 1.14
C ILE A 204 14.95 9.75 2.60
N ASP A 205 15.64 8.72 3.06
CA ASP A 205 15.55 8.14 4.39
C ASP A 205 16.95 8.11 5.02
N ASP A 206 17.30 9.24 5.65
CA ASP A 206 18.50 9.45 6.44
C ASP A 206 18.20 9.18 7.92
N THR A 207 17.48 8.08 8.19
CA THR A 207 17.32 7.56 9.54
C THR A 207 18.42 6.55 9.85
N ASP A 208 18.77 6.46 11.13
CA ASP A 208 19.69 5.44 11.62
C ASP A 208 19.16 4.01 11.42
N PHE A 209 17.84 3.82 11.31
CA PHE A 209 17.24 2.52 10.97
C PHE A 209 15.79 2.64 10.47
N ARG A 210 15.51 2.24 9.23
CA ARG A 210 14.21 2.44 8.56
C ARG A 210 12.97 1.88 9.30
N ARG A 211 13.08 0.75 10.02
CA ARG A 211 11.94 0.11 10.71
C ARG A 211 11.73 0.53 12.17
N ASP A 212 12.80 0.96 12.83
CA ASP A 212 12.80 1.46 14.21
C ASP A 212 13.74 2.68 14.28
N PRO A 213 13.37 3.82 13.64
CA PRO A 213 14.19 5.02 13.65
C PRO A 213 14.29 5.61 15.06
N ARG A 214 15.50 5.98 15.47
CA ARG A 214 15.75 6.65 16.74
C ARG A 214 16.35 8.04 16.54
N ILE A 215 16.99 8.26 15.41
CA ILE A 215 17.50 9.56 15.00
C ILE A 215 17.44 9.67 13.48
N GLY A 216 17.33 10.91 13.01
CA GLY A 216 17.39 11.24 11.60
C GLY A 216 16.03 11.64 11.06
N TYR A 217 15.86 11.54 9.75
CA TYR A 217 14.67 12.03 9.09
C TYR A 217 14.39 11.25 7.82
N PHE A 218 13.13 11.28 7.37
CA PHE A 218 12.81 10.96 6.00
C PHE A 218 11.97 12.04 5.34
N VAL A 219 12.17 12.20 4.04
CA VAL A 219 11.41 13.08 3.15
C VAL A 219 10.95 12.25 1.97
N LYS A 220 9.65 12.20 1.75
CA LYS A 220 9.03 11.52 0.63
C LYS A 220 8.26 12.54 -0.20
N LEU A 221 8.63 12.64 -1.46
CA LEU A 221 7.87 13.39 -2.45
C LEU A 221 7.32 12.39 -3.45
N ASP A 222 6.01 12.34 -3.61
CA ASP A 222 5.41 11.52 -4.65
C ASP A 222 4.29 12.26 -5.39
N ARG A 223 4.04 11.76 -6.59
CA ARG A 223 2.93 12.17 -7.44
C ARG A 223 2.03 10.97 -7.60
N TRP A 224 0.78 11.13 -7.22
CA TRP A 224 -0.31 10.25 -7.58
C TRP A 224 -0.97 10.75 -8.85
N GLN A 225 -1.40 9.80 -9.68
CA GLN A 225 -2.26 10.13 -10.80
C GLN A 225 -3.32 9.07 -11.04
N TRP A 226 -4.48 9.57 -11.42
CA TRP A 226 -5.54 8.81 -12.03
C TRP A 226 -5.65 9.24 -13.49
N PRO A 227 -5.01 8.51 -14.42
CA PRO A 227 -5.12 8.83 -15.83
C PRO A 227 -6.54 8.51 -16.31
N ASN A 228 -7.13 9.43 -17.07
CA ASN A 228 -8.35 9.12 -17.82
C ASN A 228 -7.99 8.13 -18.94
N ARG A 229 -8.62 6.95 -18.95
CA ARG A 229 -8.46 5.95 -20.03
C ARG A 229 -9.71 5.80 -20.90
N THR A 230 -10.85 6.42 -20.52
CA THR A 230 -12.09 6.47 -21.31
C THR A 230 -12.80 7.82 -21.15
N PRO A 231 -13.48 8.38 -22.16
CA PRO A 231 -14.09 9.73 -22.08
C PRO A 231 -14.99 10.00 -20.87
N GLN A 232 -15.54 8.97 -20.24
CA GLN A 232 -16.43 9.03 -19.08
C GLN A 232 -15.67 9.02 -17.73
N GLU A 233 -14.36 8.77 -17.73
CA GLU A 233 -13.54 8.74 -16.53
C GLU A 233 -13.03 10.14 -16.15
N SER A 234 -13.16 10.46 -14.87
CA SER A 234 -12.47 11.62 -14.31
C SER A 234 -10.96 11.34 -14.24
N SER A 235 -10.15 12.36 -14.49
CA SER A 235 -8.72 12.35 -14.23
C SER A 235 -8.38 13.32 -13.11
N TRP A 236 -7.41 12.96 -12.29
CA TRP A 236 -6.81 13.85 -11.30
C TRP A 236 -5.34 13.49 -11.10
N TYR A 237 -4.58 14.42 -10.54
CA TYR A 237 -3.25 14.17 -10.02
C TYR A 237 -3.14 14.86 -8.66
N GLN A 238 -2.20 14.39 -7.86
CA GLN A 238 -1.94 14.93 -6.54
C GLN A 238 -0.43 14.84 -6.28
N TYR A 239 0.13 15.84 -5.65
CA TYR A 239 1.50 15.81 -5.14
C TYR A 239 1.46 15.76 -3.63
N ASP A 240 2.14 14.77 -3.06
CA ASP A 240 2.29 14.65 -1.62
C ASP A 240 3.73 14.84 -1.20
N LEU A 241 3.91 15.68 -0.19
CA LEU A 241 5.15 15.82 0.55
C LEU A 241 4.92 15.33 1.97
N GLU A 242 5.61 14.26 2.34
CA GLU A 242 5.66 13.73 3.70
C GLU A 242 7.07 13.93 4.24
N THR A 243 7.17 14.51 5.43
CA THR A 243 8.43 14.64 6.15
C THR A 243 8.26 14.18 7.58
N VAL A 244 9.17 13.33 8.05
CA VAL A 244 9.22 12.89 9.45
C VAL A 244 10.62 13.05 9.99
N GLY A 245 10.73 13.62 11.18
CA GLY A 245 11.98 13.76 11.93
C GLY A 245 11.92 13.01 13.26
N TYR A 246 13.03 12.37 13.61
CA TYR A 246 13.23 11.64 14.85
C TYR A 246 14.35 12.32 15.65
N ILE A 247 13.99 12.83 16.82
CA ILE A 247 14.91 13.57 17.69
C ILE A 247 14.96 12.85 19.04
N PRO A 248 16.10 12.26 19.43
CA PRO A 248 16.24 11.65 20.75
C PRO A 248 16.28 12.73 21.83
N ILE A 249 15.40 12.61 22.84
CA ILE A 249 15.37 13.52 24.00
C ILE A 249 16.14 12.92 25.19
N ILE A 250 16.07 11.59 25.38
CA ILE A 250 16.75 10.88 26.48
C ILE A 250 17.43 9.64 25.92
N ASP A 251 18.76 9.63 25.86
CA ASP A 251 19.64 8.47 25.55
C ASP A 251 19.10 7.50 24.48
N MET A 252 18.49 8.01 23.40
CA MET A 252 17.87 7.20 22.33
C MET A 252 16.74 6.26 22.80
N LYS A 253 16.18 6.47 24.00
CA LYS A 253 15.06 5.72 24.59
C LYS A 253 13.74 6.47 24.49
N MET A 254 13.80 7.80 24.59
CA MET A 254 12.65 8.67 24.37
C MET A 254 12.90 9.49 23.11
N ILE A 255 12.07 9.27 22.09
CA ILE A 255 12.21 9.87 20.77
C ILE A 255 11.02 10.80 20.53
N LEU A 256 11.29 12.08 20.27
CA LEU A 256 10.31 13.00 19.72
C LEU A 256 10.17 12.74 18.23
N VAL A 257 8.94 12.55 17.78
CA VAL A 257 8.61 12.36 16.38
C VAL A 257 7.84 13.59 15.91
N LEU A 258 8.37 14.23 14.86
CA LEU A 258 7.72 15.37 14.20
C LEU A 258 7.29 14.92 12.82
N THR A 259 6.01 15.07 12.51
CA THR A 259 5.45 14.67 11.21
C THR A 259 4.77 15.88 10.57
N GLN A 260 5.06 16.07 9.29
CA GLN A 260 4.35 17.03 8.43
C GLN A 260 3.93 16.31 7.16
N TYR A 261 2.69 16.57 6.75
CA TYR A 261 2.11 16.07 5.51
C TYR A 261 1.44 17.24 4.78
N LEU A 262 1.78 17.40 3.51
CA LEU A 262 1.23 18.41 2.62
C LEU A 262 0.77 17.72 1.34
N SER A 263 -0.44 18.06 0.89
CA SER A 263 -1.03 17.49 -0.33
C SER A 263 -1.59 18.61 -1.18
N THR A 264 -1.32 18.57 -2.49
CA THR A 264 -1.81 19.54 -3.47
C THR A 264 -2.40 18.86 -4.70
N PHE A 265 -3.49 19.41 -5.23
CA PHE A 265 -4.24 18.92 -6.40
C PHE A 265 -4.04 19.83 -7.61
#